data_AF-A0A2N1UJK9-F1
#
_entry.id   AF-A0A2N1UJK9-F1
#
_cell.length_a   1.000
_cell.length_b   1.000
_cell.length_c   1.000
_cell.angle_alpha   90.00
_cell.angle_beta   90.00
_cell.angle_gamma   90.00
#
_symmetry.space_group_name_H-M   'P 1'
#
loop_
_entity.id
_entity.type
_entity.pdbx_description
1 polymer ?
#
loop_
_entity_poly.entity_id
_entity_poly.type
_entity_poly.pdbx_seq_one_letter_code
_entity_poly.pdbx_strand_id
1 'polypeptide(L)'
;MIGDRSKGVKTERITLEFFKILNLFDPFIALKMMIEHMILTQIICLSNKELLLKLKAISELNKTINEKPLKNLLKLNDIFSQGLSYRGLLRLEVLLKGASVNLLNLSSRIKKRIIAVDKANNTIKNIREKQREALYNAFKTAGDASRDFLIINNMQKNMPELKKFMNIERKALLSAQEIMDILGVSRGVIIGKAKEYIKKAEFCGRIRTKRDAAVSLKREFECLSI
;
A
#
# COMPACT_ATOMS: atom_id res chain seq x y z
N MET A 1 -41.09 7.55 0.92
CA MET A 1 -39.81 6.84 0.71
C MET A 1 -38.96 6.94 1.97
N ILE A 2 -39.12 6.00 2.91
CA ILE A 2 -38.28 5.89 4.12
C ILE A 2 -37.19 4.88 3.78
N GLY A 3 -36.08 5.38 3.24
CA GLY A 3 -34.88 4.58 3.00
C GLY A 3 -34.21 4.19 4.31
N ASP A 4 -34.59 3.02 4.82
CA ASP A 4 -33.81 2.06 5.60
C ASP A 4 -32.60 2.56 6.42
N ARG A 5 -32.81 3.49 7.38
CA ARG A 5 -31.80 3.83 8.42
C ARG A 5 -31.37 2.59 9.23
N SER A 6 -32.20 1.55 9.26
CA SER A 6 -31.97 0.33 10.04
C SER A 6 -30.84 -0.56 9.48
N LYS A 7 -30.67 -0.61 8.15
CA LYS A 7 -29.56 -1.35 7.53
C LYS A 7 -28.20 -0.72 7.80
N GLY A 8 -28.12 0.61 7.80
CA GLY A 8 -26.87 1.34 8.09
C GLY A 8 -26.36 1.11 9.52
N VAL A 9 -27.26 1.16 10.51
CA VAL A 9 -26.91 0.92 11.92
C VAL A 9 -26.41 -0.53 12.15
N LYS A 10 -27.00 -1.51 11.45
CA LYS A 10 -26.59 -2.92 11.54
C LYS A 10 -25.18 -3.14 10.97
N THR A 11 -24.87 -2.60 9.79
CA THR A 11 -23.54 -2.78 9.17
C THR A 11 -22.44 -2.05 9.93
N GLU A 12 -22.74 -0.89 10.53
CA GLU A 12 -21.80 -0.19 11.43
C GLU A 12 -21.47 -1.04 12.66
N ARG A 13 -22.47 -1.60 13.33
CA ARG A 13 -22.24 -2.48 14.50
C ARG A 13 -21.45 -3.73 14.12
N ILE A 14 -21.78 -4.38 13.00
CA ILE A 14 -21.03 -5.53 12.47
C ILE A 14 -19.56 -5.13 12.23
N THR A 15 -19.33 -3.96 11.62
CA THR A 15 -17.98 -3.45 11.35
C THR A 15 -17.17 -3.26 12.63
N LEU A 16 -17.77 -2.64 13.65
CA LEU A 16 -17.10 -2.41 14.92
C LEU A 16 -16.78 -3.70 15.68
N GLU A 17 -17.73 -4.65 15.75
CA GLU A 17 -17.47 -5.95 16.37
C GLU A 17 -16.41 -6.74 15.60
N PHE A 18 -16.45 -6.71 14.26
CA PHE A 18 -15.42 -7.33 13.44
C PHE A 18 -14.04 -6.71 13.67
N PHE A 19 -13.96 -5.38 13.82
CA PHE A 19 -12.70 -4.69 14.14
C PHE A 19 -12.16 -5.07 15.51
N LYS A 20 -13.01 -5.29 16.52
CA LYS A 20 -12.56 -5.80 17.83
C LYS A 20 -11.86 -7.15 17.68
N ILE A 21 -12.41 -8.06 16.86
CA ILE A 21 -11.76 -9.35 16.55
C ILE A 21 -10.40 -9.12 15.89
N LEU A 22 -10.33 -8.27 14.86
CA LEU A 22 -9.07 -7.98 14.18
C LEU A 22 -8.03 -7.27 15.05
N ASN A 23 -8.45 -6.58 16.11
CA ASN A 23 -7.57 -5.91 17.07
C ASN A 23 -6.98 -6.84 18.14
N LEU A 24 -7.55 -8.05 18.33
CA LEU A 24 -7.06 -9.03 19.32
C LEU A 24 -5.55 -9.28 19.16
N PHE A 25 -4.85 -9.66 20.21
CA PHE A 25 -3.43 -10.01 20.07
C PHE A 25 -3.24 -11.15 19.05
N ASP A 26 -4.06 -12.19 19.14
CA ASP A 26 -4.17 -13.25 18.16
C ASP A 26 -5.65 -13.49 17.77
N PRO A 27 -6.06 -13.16 16.53
CA PRO A 27 -7.43 -13.32 16.06
C PRO A 27 -7.70 -14.72 15.48
N PHE A 28 -6.72 -15.64 15.47
CA PHE A 28 -6.80 -16.89 14.71
C PHE A 28 -8.03 -17.73 15.08
N ILE A 29 -8.22 -18.00 16.37
CA ILE A 29 -9.31 -18.84 16.87
C ILE A 29 -10.67 -18.23 16.52
N ALA A 30 -10.84 -16.93 16.79
CA ALA A 30 -12.09 -16.23 16.50
C ALA A 30 -12.42 -16.24 14.99
N LEU A 31 -11.44 -15.93 14.14
CA LEU A 31 -11.63 -15.96 12.68
C LEU A 31 -11.90 -17.38 12.16
N LYS A 32 -11.24 -18.40 12.72
CA LYS A 32 -11.48 -19.81 12.38
C LYS A 32 -12.91 -20.22 12.69
N MET A 33 -13.41 -19.90 13.89
CA MET A 33 -14.80 -20.15 14.27
C MET A 33 -15.78 -19.43 13.33
N MET A 34 -15.51 -18.18 12.97
CA MET A 34 -16.35 -17.45 12.01
C MET A 34 -16.40 -18.10 10.62
N ILE A 35 -15.32 -18.76 10.18
CA ILE A 35 -15.30 -19.52 8.92
C ILE A 35 -16.13 -20.81 9.06
N GLU A 36 -15.92 -21.57 10.15
CA GLU A 36 -16.64 -22.82 10.42
C GLU A 36 -18.15 -22.61 10.51
N HIS A 37 -18.58 -21.49 11.08
CA HIS A 37 -19.99 -21.10 11.19
C HIS A 37 -20.52 -20.28 10.00
N MET A 38 -19.77 -20.18 8.89
CA MET A 38 -20.18 -19.46 7.67
C MET A 38 -20.53 -17.98 7.90
N ILE A 39 -20.01 -17.37 8.96
CA ILE A 39 -20.21 -15.94 9.28
C ILE A 39 -19.27 -15.10 8.42
N LEU A 40 -18.00 -15.51 8.29
CA LEU A 40 -17.00 -14.70 7.59
C LEU A 40 -17.28 -14.58 6.09
N THR A 41 -17.89 -15.60 5.47
CA THR A 41 -18.33 -15.58 4.06
C THR A 41 -19.49 -14.62 3.81
N GLN A 42 -20.29 -14.32 4.84
CA GLN A 42 -21.33 -13.30 4.75
C GLN A 42 -20.74 -11.88 4.80
N ILE A 43 -19.59 -11.72 5.47
CA ILE A 43 -18.90 -10.42 5.63
C ILE A 43 -18.01 -10.12 4.42
N ILE A 44 -17.26 -11.12 3.95
CA ILE A 44 -16.26 -11.03 2.88
C ILE A 44 -16.63 -12.04 1.79
N CYS A 45 -16.70 -11.59 0.53
CA CYS A 45 -17.13 -12.42 -0.61
C CYS A 45 -16.02 -13.38 -1.07
N LEU A 46 -15.68 -14.35 -0.24
CA LEU A 46 -14.70 -15.40 -0.52
C LEU A 46 -15.26 -16.75 -0.08
N SER A 47 -14.79 -17.82 -0.71
CA SER A 47 -15.09 -19.18 -0.26
C SER A 47 -14.36 -19.50 1.06
N ASN A 48 -14.86 -20.48 1.82
CA ASN A 48 -14.15 -20.96 3.02
C ASN A 48 -12.72 -21.39 2.74
N LYS A 49 -12.47 -22.02 1.58
CA LYS A 49 -11.13 -22.43 1.15
C LYS A 49 -10.19 -21.23 1.03
N GLU A 50 -10.64 -20.16 0.38
CA GLU A 50 -9.86 -18.92 0.25
C GLU A 50 -9.65 -18.23 1.60
N LEU A 51 -10.70 -18.16 2.44
CA LEU A 51 -10.61 -17.58 3.78
C LEU A 51 -9.61 -18.33 4.67
N LEU A 52 -9.53 -19.66 4.58
CA LEU A 52 -8.53 -20.45 5.29
C LEU A 52 -7.11 -20.13 4.83
N LEU A 53 -6.90 -19.84 3.53
CA LEU A 53 -5.61 -19.37 3.02
C LEU A 53 -5.27 -17.98 3.56
N LYS A 54 -6.25 -17.06 3.61
CA LYS A 54 -6.07 -15.73 4.23
C LYS A 54 -5.72 -15.86 5.71
N LEU A 55 -6.37 -16.78 6.44
CA LEU A 55 -6.11 -17.01 7.86
C LEU A 55 -4.68 -17.50 8.12
N LYS A 56 -4.15 -18.38 7.27
CA LYS A 56 -2.73 -18.76 7.30
C LYS A 56 -1.80 -17.56 7.10
N ALA A 57 -2.09 -16.74 6.08
CA ALA A 57 -1.31 -15.52 5.82
C ALA A 57 -1.38 -14.52 6.99
N ILE A 58 -2.51 -14.40 7.69
CA ILE A 58 -2.62 -13.60 8.92
C ILE A 58 -1.76 -14.18 10.04
N SER A 59 -1.72 -15.50 10.20
CA SER A 59 -0.88 -16.15 11.21
C SER A 59 0.61 -15.87 10.94
N GLU A 60 1.04 -15.95 9.68
CA GLU A 60 2.40 -15.58 9.27
C GLU A 60 2.69 -14.11 9.52
N LEU A 61 1.79 -13.21 9.09
CA LEU A 61 1.88 -11.78 9.36
C LEU A 61 2.03 -11.49 10.86
N ASN A 62 1.25 -12.19 11.70
CA ASN A 62 1.31 -12.01 13.16
C ASN A 62 2.67 -12.36 13.74
N LYS A 63 3.31 -13.43 13.24
CA LYS A 63 4.68 -13.76 13.65
C LYS A 63 5.61 -12.61 13.28
N THR A 64 5.56 -12.16 12.04
CA THR A 64 6.45 -11.12 11.53
C THR A 64 6.29 -9.76 12.24
N ILE A 65 5.06 -9.28 12.47
CA ILE A 65 4.86 -7.98 13.13
C ILE A 65 5.23 -8.00 14.63
N ASN A 66 5.27 -9.18 15.24
CA ASN A 66 5.63 -9.34 16.64
C ASN A 66 7.13 -9.55 16.85
N GLU A 67 7.91 -9.80 15.79
CA GLU A 67 9.37 -9.86 15.83
C GLU A 67 10.00 -8.48 16.09
N LYS A 68 11.08 -8.44 16.88
CA LYS A 68 11.95 -7.25 17.00
C LYS A 68 12.85 -7.26 15.75
N PRO A 69 12.86 -6.21 14.90
CA PRO A 69 12.65 -4.81 15.25
C PRO A 69 11.28 -4.20 14.90
N LEU A 70 10.43 -4.91 14.15
CA LEU A 70 9.17 -4.35 13.62
C LEU A 70 8.22 -3.92 14.73
N LYS A 71 8.13 -4.71 15.81
CA LYS A 71 7.31 -4.37 16.98
C LYS A 71 7.64 -2.99 17.56
N ASN A 72 8.91 -2.57 17.52
CA ASN A 72 9.36 -1.29 18.06
C ASN A 72 9.18 -0.13 17.07
N LEU A 73 9.30 -0.43 15.77
CA LEU A 73 9.13 0.57 14.70
C LEU A 73 7.66 0.95 14.50
N LEU A 74 6.74 0.02 14.78
CA LEU A 74 5.33 0.14 14.46
C LEU A 74 4.52 0.40 15.73
N LYS A 75 3.71 1.46 15.71
CA LYS A 75 2.70 1.71 16.74
C LYS A 75 1.48 0.81 16.52
N LEU A 76 1.67 -0.51 16.67
CA LEU A 76 0.70 -1.54 16.28
C LEU A 76 -0.66 -1.40 16.96
N ASN A 77 -0.68 -0.91 18.21
CA ASN A 77 -1.90 -0.78 19.00
C ASN A 77 -2.59 0.60 18.83
N ASP A 78 -1.95 1.56 18.16
CA ASP A 78 -2.55 2.87 17.92
C ASP A 78 -3.78 2.72 17.02
N ILE A 79 -4.84 3.45 17.35
CA ILE A 79 -6.05 3.51 16.54
C ILE A 79 -5.73 4.21 15.22
N PHE A 80 -5.96 3.50 14.11
CA PHE A 80 -5.80 4.03 12.78
C PHE A 80 -7.05 4.79 12.31
N SER A 81 -8.24 4.17 12.44
CA SER A 81 -9.53 4.77 12.07
C SER A 81 -10.70 3.90 12.55
N GLN A 82 -11.83 4.49 12.94
CA GLN A 82 -13.07 3.76 13.32
C GLN A 82 -12.85 2.68 14.40
N GLY A 83 -11.92 2.89 15.33
CA GLY A 83 -11.58 1.89 16.35
C GLY A 83 -10.74 0.71 15.84
N LEU A 84 -10.39 0.65 14.55
CA LEU A 84 -9.43 -0.31 14.02
C LEU A 84 -8.01 0.15 14.37
N SER A 85 -7.25 -0.71 15.05
CA SER A 85 -5.83 -0.49 15.31
C SER A 85 -5.00 -0.65 14.03
N TYR A 86 -3.76 -0.15 14.04
CA TYR A 86 -2.86 -0.37 12.90
C TYR A 86 -2.55 -1.86 12.67
N ARG A 87 -2.45 -2.66 13.74
CA ARG A 87 -2.38 -4.13 13.63
C ARG A 87 -3.62 -4.71 12.95
N GLY A 88 -4.81 -4.27 13.38
CA GLY A 88 -6.08 -4.69 12.79
C GLY A 88 -6.18 -4.32 11.30
N LEU A 89 -5.65 -3.15 10.92
CA LEU A 89 -5.58 -2.69 9.53
C LEU A 89 -4.75 -3.65 8.66
N LEU A 90 -3.52 -4.00 9.08
CA LEU A 90 -2.67 -4.90 8.29
C LEU A 90 -3.34 -6.26 8.05
N ARG A 91 -4.08 -6.77 9.04
CA ARG A 91 -4.83 -8.03 8.93
C ARG A 91 -6.03 -7.88 8.01
N LEU A 92 -6.75 -6.77 8.11
CA LEU A 92 -7.87 -6.45 7.22
C LEU A 92 -7.39 -6.36 5.76
N GLU A 93 -6.24 -5.76 5.51
CA GLU A 93 -5.63 -5.70 4.18
C GLU A 93 -5.28 -7.10 3.65
N VAL A 94 -4.71 -7.99 4.48
CA VAL A 94 -4.48 -9.39 4.08
C VAL A 94 -5.79 -10.11 3.74
N LEU A 95 -6.81 -9.97 4.60
CA LEU A 95 -8.13 -10.60 4.41
C LEU A 95 -8.79 -10.14 3.11
N LEU A 96 -8.77 -8.83 2.86
CA LEU A 96 -9.47 -8.21 1.75
C LEU A 96 -8.67 -8.16 0.45
N LYS A 97 -7.40 -8.59 0.44
CA LYS A 97 -6.56 -8.60 -0.75
C LYS A 97 -7.23 -9.33 -1.92
N GLY A 98 -7.65 -8.58 -2.93
CA GLY A 98 -8.36 -9.09 -4.10
C GLY A 98 -9.81 -9.54 -3.85
N ALA A 99 -10.44 -9.12 -2.76
CA ALA A 99 -11.80 -9.51 -2.38
C ALA A 99 -12.73 -8.31 -2.19
N SER A 100 -14.03 -8.51 -2.44
CA SER A 100 -15.07 -7.54 -2.10
C SER A 100 -15.65 -7.77 -0.70
N VAL A 101 -16.23 -6.73 -0.12
CA VAL A 101 -16.91 -6.77 1.18
C VAL A 101 -18.41 -6.59 1.01
N ASN A 102 -19.21 -7.31 1.81
CA ASN A 102 -20.67 -7.22 1.79
C ASN A 102 -21.21 -6.43 3.00
N LEU A 103 -20.77 -6.75 4.21
CA LEU A 103 -21.36 -6.24 5.46
C LEU A 103 -20.51 -5.22 6.21
N LEU A 104 -19.39 -4.78 5.63
CA LEU A 104 -18.47 -3.82 6.27
C LEU A 104 -18.65 -2.39 5.74
N ASN A 105 -18.91 -1.45 6.64
CA ASN A 105 -18.95 -0.02 6.36
C ASN A 105 -17.61 0.66 6.67
N LEU A 106 -16.62 0.43 5.82
CA LEU A 106 -15.25 0.94 6.01
C LEU A 106 -15.17 2.46 5.73
N SER A 107 -14.43 3.18 6.58
CA SER A 107 -14.11 4.60 6.33
C SER A 107 -13.36 4.81 5.02
N SER A 108 -13.48 6.02 4.46
CA SER A 108 -12.73 6.41 3.27
C SER A 108 -11.21 6.23 3.44
N ARG A 109 -10.69 6.47 4.65
CA ARG A 109 -9.28 6.29 4.99
C ARG A 109 -8.86 4.81 4.92
N ILE A 110 -9.64 3.90 5.50
CA ILE A 110 -9.37 2.45 5.45
C ILE A 110 -9.46 1.94 4.01
N LYS A 111 -10.52 2.31 3.27
CA LYS A 111 -10.71 1.93 1.86
C LYS A 111 -9.53 2.37 1.00
N LYS A 112 -9.08 3.62 1.13
CA LYS A 112 -7.92 4.15 0.40
C LYS A 112 -6.65 3.36 0.69
N ARG A 113 -6.44 2.94 1.94
CA ARG A 113 -5.26 2.15 2.33
C ARG A 113 -5.24 0.77 1.65
N ILE A 114 -6.33 0.02 1.80
CA ILE A 114 -6.49 -1.32 1.21
C ILE A 114 -6.31 -1.26 -0.32
N ILE A 115 -6.98 -0.31 -0.99
CA ILE A 115 -6.87 -0.14 -2.44
C ILE A 115 -5.43 0.17 -2.86
N ALA A 116 -4.71 1.02 -2.11
CA ALA A 116 -3.33 1.36 -2.43
C ALA A 116 -2.39 0.15 -2.33
N VAL A 117 -2.54 -0.66 -1.27
CA VAL A 117 -1.77 -1.90 -1.09
C VAL A 117 -2.09 -2.92 -2.19
N ASP A 118 -3.36 -3.10 -2.53
CA ASP A 118 -3.76 -4.03 -3.60
C ASP A 118 -3.27 -3.60 -4.98
N LYS A 119 -3.33 -2.31 -5.29
CA LYS A 119 -2.75 -1.78 -6.53
C LYS A 119 -1.24 -2.02 -6.58
N ALA A 120 -0.51 -1.76 -5.50
CA ALA A 120 0.93 -2.01 -5.43
C ALA A 120 1.29 -3.51 -5.58
N ASN A 121 0.47 -4.40 -5.00
CA ASN A 121 0.58 -5.84 -5.20
C ASN A 121 0.41 -6.25 -6.66
N ASN A 122 -0.50 -5.61 -7.38
CA ASN A 122 -0.70 -5.88 -8.81
C ASN A 122 0.44 -5.30 -9.66
N THR A 123 0.95 -4.12 -9.29
CA THR A 123 2.11 -3.51 -9.93
C THR A 123 3.32 -4.45 -9.89
N ILE A 124 3.66 -5.01 -8.72
CA ILE A 124 4.87 -5.85 -8.62
C ILE A 124 4.73 -7.22 -9.31
N LYS A 125 3.51 -7.77 -9.42
CA LYS A 125 3.25 -9.06 -10.08
C LYS A 125 3.31 -8.98 -11.61
N ASN A 126 2.92 -7.85 -12.18
CA ASN A 126 2.74 -7.68 -13.63
C ASN A 126 4.00 -7.14 -14.34
N ILE A 127 5.10 -6.94 -13.62
CA ILE A 127 6.29 -6.27 -14.15
C ILE A 127 7.36 -7.30 -14.56
N ARG A 128 7.79 -7.20 -15.83
CA ARG A 128 9.01 -7.86 -16.37
C ARG A 128 10.30 -7.03 -16.17
N GLU A 129 10.22 -5.89 -15.47
CA GLU A 129 11.34 -4.98 -15.23
C GLU A 129 12.33 -5.53 -14.18
N LYS A 130 13.49 -4.87 -14.08
CA LYS A 130 14.46 -5.08 -13.00
C LYS A 130 13.80 -4.83 -11.63
N GLN A 131 14.19 -5.60 -10.62
CA GLN A 131 13.60 -5.59 -9.28
C GLN A 131 13.44 -4.19 -8.66
N ARG A 132 14.41 -3.29 -8.86
CA ARG A 132 14.35 -1.91 -8.32
C ARG A 132 13.28 -1.04 -8.98
N GLU A 133 13.03 -1.21 -10.27
CA GLU A 133 12.00 -0.44 -10.97
C GLU A 133 10.61 -0.88 -10.54
N ALA A 134 10.41 -2.20 -10.45
CA ALA A 134 9.19 -2.78 -9.91
C ALA A 134 8.90 -2.27 -8.50
N LEU A 135 9.95 -2.19 -7.65
CA LEU A 135 9.84 -1.67 -6.30
C LEU A 135 9.52 -0.16 -6.26
N TYR A 136 10.14 0.64 -7.13
CA TYR A 136 9.82 2.07 -7.27
C TYR A 136 8.35 2.28 -7.65
N ASN A 137 7.89 1.58 -8.69
CA ASN A 137 6.52 1.69 -9.17
C ASN A 137 5.52 1.24 -8.09
N ALA A 138 5.84 0.17 -7.34
CA ALA A 138 5.01 -0.28 -6.22
C ALA A 138 4.93 0.77 -5.11
N PHE A 139 6.05 1.37 -4.70
CA PHE A 139 6.06 2.44 -3.70
C PHE A 139 5.31 3.68 -4.17
N LYS A 140 5.47 4.07 -5.44
CA LYS A 140 4.73 5.19 -6.02
C LYS A 140 3.23 4.94 -6.00
N THR A 141 2.82 3.72 -6.34
CA THR A 141 1.40 3.30 -6.34
C THR A 141 0.83 3.25 -4.93
N ALA A 142 1.59 2.72 -3.97
CA ALA A 142 1.16 2.59 -2.58
C ALA A 142 1.15 3.93 -1.83
N GLY A 143 2.02 4.88 -2.20
CA GLY A 143 2.17 6.16 -1.53
C GLY A 143 2.45 5.97 -0.04
N ASP A 144 1.63 6.57 0.82
CA ASP A 144 1.75 6.43 2.27
C ASP A 144 1.57 4.98 2.76
N ALA A 145 0.94 4.11 1.96
CA ALA A 145 0.73 2.68 2.24
C ALA A 145 1.93 1.80 1.88
N SER A 146 3.03 2.38 1.40
CA SER A 146 4.23 1.62 1.00
C SER A 146 4.81 0.76 2.13
N ARG A 147 4.68 1.21 3.39
CA ARG A 147 5.15 0.44 4.54
C ARG A 147 4.30 -0.82 4.75
N ASP A 148 2.99 -0.68 4.67
CA ASP A 148 2.01 -1.76 4.83
C ASP A 148 2.23 -2.81 3.74
N PHE A 149 2.41 -2.35 2.50
CA PHE A 149 2.80 -3.19 1.37
C PHE A 149 4.06 -4.03 1.67
N LEU A 150 5.13 -3.43 2.21
CA LEU A 150 6.34 -4.19 2.55
C LEU A 150 6.10 -5.20 3.67
N ILE A 151 5.33 -4.83 4.70
CA ILE A 151 5.05 -5.71 5.84
C ILE A 151 4.21 -6.91 5.40
N ILE A 152 3.12 -6.67 4.67
CA ILE A 152 2.16 -7.70 4.25
C ILE A 152 2.79 -8.72 3.30
N ASN A 153 3.73 -8.30 2.45
CA ASN A 153 4.39 -9.19 1.50
C ASN A 153 5.69 -9.81 2.03
N ASN A 154 5.99 -9.66 3.34
CA ASN A 154 7.22 -10.15 3.95
C ASN A 154 8.51 -9.60 3.28
N MET A 155 8.47 -8.31 2.90
CA MET A 155 9.52 -7.61 2.15
C MET A 155 10.22 -6.55 3.01
N GLN A 156 10.26 -6.70 4.32
CA GLN A 156 10.75 -5.67 5.26
C GLN A 156 12.26 -5.43 5.12
N LYS A 157 13.01 -6.36 4.52
CA LYS A 157 14.40 -6.12 4.08
C LYS A 157 14.55 -4.92 3.14
N ASN A 158 13.47 -4.51 2.47
CA ASN A 158 13.43 -3.34 1.58
C ASN A 158 13.02 -2.03 2.29
N MET A 159 12.91 -2.00 3.63
CA MET A 159 12.67 -0.76 4.37
C MET A 159 13.74 0.34 4.11
N PRO A 160 15.04 0.02 3.93
CA PRO A 160 16.03 1.02 3.52
C PRO A 160 15.73 1.63 2.15
N GLU A 161 15.26 0.83 1.20
CA GLU A 161 14.83 1.31 -0.12
C GLU A 161 13.61 2.21 0.00
N LEU A 162 12.63 1.88 0.86
CA LEU A 162 11.51 2.79 1.14
C LEU A 162 12.00 4.14 1.70
N LYS A 163 12.97 4.14 2.63
CA LYS A 163 13.57 5.38 3.13
C LYS A 163 14.23 6.19 2.02
N LYS A 164 14.97 5.52 1.12
CA LYS A 164 15.56 6.15 -0.07
C LYS A 164 14.49 6.77 -0.98
N PHE A 165 13.43 6.02 -1.29
CA PHE A 165 12.30 6.50 -2.08
C PHE A 165 11.68 7.76 -1.48
N MET A 166 11.38 7.76 -0.17
CA MET A 166 10.79 8.92 0.51
C MET A 166 11.69 10.15 0.47
N ASN A 167 13.01 9.97 0.56
CA ASN A 167 13.97 11.07 0.44
C ASN A 167 13.95 11.67 -0.97
N ILE A 168 13.96 10.83 -2.00
CA ILE A 168 13.91 11.24 -3.42
C ILE A 168 12.58 11.93 -3.74
N GLU A 169 11.47 11.43 -3.21
CA GLU A 169 10.16 12.04 -3.43
C GLU A 169 10.09 13.48 -2.88
N ARG A 170 10.72 13.71 -1.72
CA ARG A 170 10.82 15.04 -1.07
C ARG A 170 11.83 15.96 -1.76
N LYS A 171 13.01 15.45 -2.10
CA LYS A 171 14.11 16.22 -2.67
C LYS A 171 14.77 15.42 -3.79
N ALA A 172 14.24 15.59 -5.00
CA ALA A 172 14.85 15.06 -6.22
C ALA A 172 16.13 15.84 -6.56
N LEU A 173 17.01 15.24 -7.37
CA LEU A 173 18.23 15.89 -7.86
C LEU A 173 17.99 17.22 -8.58
N LEU A 174 16.90 17.33 -9.36
CA LEU A 174 16.53 18.54 -10.08
C LEU A 174 15.18 19.08 -9.59
N SER A 175 15.13 20.39 -9.41
CA SER A 175 13.91 21.17 -9.17
C SER A 175 13.10 21.34 -10.46
N ALA A 176 11.85 21.78 -10.31
CA ALA A 176 11.00 22.08 -11.47
C ALA A 176 11.60 23.21 -12.34
N GLN A 177 12.19 24.23 -11.71
CA GLN A 177 12.83 25.34 -12.44
C GLN A 177 14.04 24.85 -13.25
N GLU A 178 14.93 24.07 -12.62
CA GLU A 178 16.09 23.50 -13.33
C GLU A 178 15.65 22.62 -14.53
N ILE A 179 14.55 21.87 -14.40
CA ILE A 179 13.98 21.08 -15.51
C ILE A 179 13.48 21.99 -16.64
N MET A 180 12.79 23.08 -16.32
CA MET A 180 12.31 24.06 -17.31
C MET A 180 13.47 24.71 -18.07
N ASP A 181 14.52 25.11 -17.34
CA ASP A 181 15.71 25.74 -17.92
C ASP A 181 16.47 24.77 -18.84
N ILE A 182 16.55 23.48 -18.46
CA ILE A 182 17.23 22.45 -19.25
C ILE A 182 16.47 22.10 -20.54
N LEU A 183 15.14 21.99 -20.45
CA LEU A 183 14.30 21.53 -21.55
C LEU A 183 13.73 22.67 -22.40
N GLY A 184 13.78 23.92 -21.94
CA GLY A 184 13.16 25.06 -22.62
C GLY A 184 11.63 24.97 -22.69
N VAL A 185 10.99 24.17 -21.83
CA VAL A 185 9.54 23.96 -21.84
C VAL A 185 8.90 24.40 -20.52
N SER A 186 7.74 25.04 -20.61
CA SER A 186 6.94 25.49 -19.46
C SER A 186 5.66 24.66 -19.22
N ARG A 187 5.43 23.60 -20.02
CA ARG A 187 4.23 22.77 -19.90
C ARG A 187 4.29 21.87 -18.67
N GLY A 188 3.37 22.07 -17.72
CA GLY A 188 3.31 21.33 -16.46
C GLY A 188 3.29 19.80 -16.60
N VAL A 189 2.64 19.26 -17.63
CA VAL A 189 2.61 17.80 -17.89
C VAL A 189 4.00 17.25 -18.25
N ILE A 190 4.75 17.96 -19.09
CA ILE A 190 6.11 17.53 -19.51
C ILE A 190 7.05 17.60 -18.30
N ILE A 191 6.98 18.68 -17.52
CA ILE A 191 7.75 18.85 -16.29
C ILE A 191 7.44 17.72 -15.29
N GLY A 192 6.16 17.33 -15.16
CA GLY A 192 5.74 16.20 -14.33
C GLY A 192 6.38 14.88 -14.77
N LYS A 193 6.35 14.57 -16.07
CA LYS A 193 7.00 13.37 -16.64
C LYS A 193 8.52 13.37 -16.43
N ALA A 194 9.17 14.51 -16.69
CA ALA A 194 10.60 14.71 -16.48
C ALA A 194 10.99 14.49 -15.02
N LYS A 195 10.22 15.05 -14.09
CA LYS A 195 10.46 14.88 -12.64
C LYS A 195 10.33 13.43 -12.21
N GLU A 196 9.32 12.72 -12.71
CA GLU A 196 9.13 11.30 -12.41
C GLU A 196 10.26 10.44 -12.99
N TYR A 197 10.68 10.71 -14.22
CA TYR A 197 11.82 10.04 -14.85
C TYR A 197 13.09 10.16 -14.01
N ILE A 198 13.44 11.39 -13.60
CA ILE A 198 14.63 11.64 -12.77
C ILE A 198 14.53 10.91 -11.43
N LYS A 199 13.38 10.97 -10.75
CA LYS A 199 13.16 10.27 -9.48
C LYS A 199 13.32 8.76 -9.62
N LYS A 200 12.73 8.15 -10.66
CA LYS A 200 12.87 6.70 -10.94
C LYS A 200 14.33 6.33 -11.23
N ALA A 201 15.02 7.12 -12.05
CA ALA A 201 16.41 6.88 -12.43
C ALA A 201 17.39 7.03 -11.25
N GLU A 202 17.18 8.04 -10.40
CA GLU A 202 17.91 8.25 -9.14
C GLU A 202 17.68 7.09 -8.15
N PHE A 203 16.42 6.67 -8.00
CA PHE A 203 16.08 5.54 -7.14
C PHE A 203 16.77 4.25 -7.60
N CYS A 204 16.78 4.00 -8.91
CA CYS A 204 17.45 2.84 -9.50
C CYS A 204 18.98 2.93 -9.44
N GLY A 205 19.53 4.11 -9.15
CA GLY A 205 20.98 4.35 -9.07
C GLY A 205 21.65 4.57 -10.42
N ARG A 206 20.86 4.84 -11.48
CA ARG A 206 21.36 5.17 -12.83
C ARG A 206 21.92 6.59 -12.88
N ILE A 207 21.40 7.46 -12.03
CA ILE A 207 21.78 8.87 -11.92
C ILE A 207 22.14 9.13 -10.45
N ARG A 208 23.26 9.81 -10.23
CA ARG A 208 23.76 10.13 -8.87
C ARG A 208 24.02 11.62 -8.67
N THR A 209 24.25 12.37 -9.74
CA THR A 209 24.59 13.79 -9.69
C THR A 209 23.60 14.63 -10.49
N LYS A 210 23.55 15.94 -10.20
CA LYS A 210 22.77 16.90 -11.00
C LYS A 210 23.22 16.94 -12.47
N ARG A 211 24.53 16.80 -12.71
CA ARG A 211 25.09 16.79 -14.06
C ARG A 211 24.59 15.58 -14.86
N ASP A 212 24.64 14.39 -14.26
CA ASP A 212 24.12 13.17 -14.88
C ASP A 212 22.61 13.28 -15.13
N ALA A 213 21.88 13.91 -14.21
CA ALA A 213 20.46 14.15 -14.33
C ALA A 213 20.14 15.02 -15.55
N ALA A 214 20.85 16.13 -15.73
CA ALA A 214 20.67 17.03 -16.87
C ALA A 214 20.98 16.34 -18.21
N VAL A 215 22.08 15.58 -18.29
CA VAL A 215 22.47 14.85 -19.51
C VAL A 215 21.43 13.77 -19.85
N SER A 216 20.98 13.00 -18.86
CA SER A 216 19.98 11.95 -19.07
C SER A 216 18.63 12.53 -19.49
N LEU A 217 18.24 13.67 -18.92
CA LEU A 217 16.99 14.33 -19.23
C LEU A 217 16.95 14.84 -20.68
N LYS A 218 18.02 15.47 -21.16
CA LYS A 218 18.12 15.91 -22.55
C LYS A 218 17.98 14.73 -23.52
N ARG A 219 18.74 13.65 -23.28
CA ARG A 219 18.69 12.43 -24.12
C ARG A 219 17.29 11.81 -24.20
N GLU A 220 16.58 11.75 -23.07
CA GLU A 220 15.24 11.15 -23.02
C GLU A 220 14.20 11.98 -23.77
N PHE A 221 14.28 13.32 -23.70
CA PHE A 221 13.25 14.22 -24.24
C PHE A 221 13.58 14.81 -25.62
N GLU A 222 14.84 14.75 -26.07
CA GLU A 222 15.22 15.02 -27.46
C GLU A 222 14.58 13.97 -28.41
N CYS A 223 14.49 12.70 -27.99
CA CYS A 223 13.81 11.63 -28.74
C CYS A 223 12.28 11.77 -28.82
N LEU A 224 11.66 12.64 -28.00
CA LEU A 224 10.21 12.85 -27.98
C LEU A 224 9.76 14.07 -28.82
N SER A 225 10.71 14.77 -29.46
CA SER A 225 10.48 15.99 -30.23
C SER A 225 10.39 15.75 -31.74
N ILE A 226 10.02 14.53 -32.16
CA ILE A 226 9.68 14.15 -33.55
C ILE A 226 8.16 13.92 -33.63
#